data_AF-A0A2S9H1V0-F1
#
_entry.id   AF-A0A2S9H1V0-F1
#
_cell.length_a   1.000
_cell.length_b   1.000
_cell.length_c   1.000
_cell.angle_alpha   90.00
_cell.angle_beta   90.00
_cell.angle_gamma   90.00
#
_symmetry.space_group_name_H-M   'P 1'
#
loop_
_entity.id
_entity.type
_entity.pdbx_description
1 polymer ?
#
loop_
_entity_poly.entity_id
_entity_poly.type
_entity_poly.pdbx_seq_one_letter_code
_entity_poly.pdbx_strand_id
1 'polypeptide(L)'
;MPDAELQVAQNVWINYQGLKVSAENLRISLEIVESAQEAFDASESRYQKGVAAILEVITTQTALANAQQQRIQALAGWQNARIQLAASVGSLDLSTLH
;
A
#
# COMPACT_ATOMS: atom_id res chain seq x y z
N MET A 1 15.39 21.08 -27.43
CA MET A 1 13.99 20.62 -27.45
C MET A 1 13.84 19.09 -27.39
N PRO A 2 14.71 18.25 -27.99
CA PRO A 2 14.65 16.78 -27.79
C PRO A 2 14.80 16.34 -26.33
N ASP A 3 15.67 17.00 -25.58
CA ASP A 3 15.97 16.63 -24.18
C ASP A 3 14.77 16.86 -23.23
N ALA A 4 13.92 17.85 -23.53
CA ALA A 4 12.75 18.17 -22.71
C ALA A 4 11.66 17.11 -22.84
N GLU A 5 11.38 16.67 -24.07
CA GLU A 5 10.41 15.60 -24.35
C GLU A 5 10.86 14.26 -23.76
N LEU A 6 12.14 13.93 -23.91
CA LEU A 6 12.73 12.72 -23.32
C LEU A 6 12.60 12.72 -21.79
N GLN A 7 12.87 13.86 -21.14
CA GLN A 7 12.74 13.98 -19.70
C GLN A 7 11.30 13.81 -19.21
N VAL A 8 10.32 14.35 -19.95
CA VAL A 8 8.91 14.20 -19.58
C VAL A 8 8.44 12.75 -19.79
N ALA A 9 8.79 12.13 -20.91
CA ALA A 9 8.47 10.72 -21.16
C ALA A 9 9.08 9.79 -20.09
N GLN A 10 10.32 10.08 -19.67
CA GLN A 10 10.97 9.38 -18.57
C GLN A 10 10.20 9.56 -17.24
N ASN A 11 9.79 10.78 -16.91
CA ASN A 11 9.03 11.08 -15.69
C ASN A 11 7.68 10.34 -15.66
N VAL A 12 6.96 10.31 -16.78
CA VAL A 12 5.70 9.55 -16.92
C VAL A 12 5.94 8.06 -16.69
N TRP A 13 7.01 7.50 -17.28
CA TRP A 13 7.34 6.08 -17.09
C TRP A 13 7.68 5.75 -15.63
N ILE A 14 8.51 6.58 -14.98
CA ILE A 14 8.88 6.39 -13.57
C ILE A 14 7.64 6.44 -12.67
N ASN A 15 6.77 7.44 -12.85
CA ASN A 15 5.56 7.58 -12.05
C ASN A 15 4.57 6.44 -12.30
N TYR A 16 4.49 5.92 -13.52
CA TYR A 16 3.69 4.74 -13.81
C TYR A 16 4.21 3.48 -13.11
N GLN A 17 5.53 3.24 -13.12
CA GLN A 17 6.11 2.13 -12.36
C GLN A 17 5.88 2.31 -10.85
N GLY A 18 6.03 3.53 -10.33
CA GLY A 18 5.73 3.86 -8.93
C GLY A 18 4.28 3.54 -8.56
N LEU A 19 3.33 3.89 -9.43
CA LEU A 19 1.92 3.51 -9.26
C LEU A 19 1.74 1.99 -9.22
N LYS A 20 2.34 1.24 -10.14
CA LYS A 20 2.23 -0.23 -10.14
C LYS A 20 2.76 -0.85 -8.85
N VAL A 21 3.92 -0.41 -8.38
CA VAL A 21 4.52 -0.90 -7.12
C VAL A 21 3.63 -0.56 -5.92
N SER A 22 3.11 0.68 -5.86
CA SER A 22 2.23 1.09 -4.76
C SER A 22 0.90 0.32 -4.73
N ALA A 23 0.36 -0.04 -5.90
CA ALA A 23 -0.84 -0.86 -6.01
C ALA A 23 -0.59 -2.28 -5.51
N GLU A 24 0.57 -2.86 -5.86
CA GLU A 24 0.95 -4.18 -5.37
C GLU A 24 1.20 -4.18 -3.85
N ASN A 25 1.84 -3.15 -3.32
CA ASN A 25 2.00 -2.98 -1.88
C ASN A 25 0.65 -2.89 -1.15
N LEU A 26 -0.33 -2.17 -1.72
CA LEU A 26 -1.69 -2.11 -1.18
C LEU A 26 -2.35 -3.50 -1.19
N ARG A 27 -2.18 -4.27 -2.28
CA ARG A 27 -2.69 -5.65 -2.38
C ARG A 27 -2.08 -6.55 -1.30
N ILE A 28 -0.75 -6.56 -1.17
CA ILE A 28 -0.02 -7.34 -0.15
C ILE A 28 -0.45 -6.94 1.26
N SER A 29 -0.66 -5.64 1.51
CA SER A 29 -1.10 -5.16 2.83
C SER A 29 -2.48 -5.69 3.24
N LEU A 30 -3.35 -6.04 2.27
CA LEU A 30 -4.61 -6.71 2.56
C LEU A 30 -4.37 -8.16 3.02
N GLU A 31 -3.50 -8.91 2.34
CA GLU A 31 -3.15 -10.29 2.71
C GLU A 31 -2.55 -10.35 4.12
N ILE A 32 -1.72 -9.35 4.49
CA ILE A 32 -1.16 -9.25 5.84
C ILE A 32 -2.25 -9.00 6.89
N VAL A 33 -3.23 -8.14 6.58
CA VAL A 33 -4.39 -7.90 7.48
C VAL A 33 -5.22 -9.17 7.66
N GLU A 34 -5.50 -9.89 6.57
CA GLU A 34 -6.26 -11.14 6.60
C GLU A 34 -5.53 -12.20 7.44
N SER A 35 -4.22 -12.38 7.23
CA SER A 35 -3.42 -13.32 8.03
C SER A 35 -3.36 -12.93 9.52
N ALA A 36 -3.23 -11.64 9.83
CA ALA A 36 -3.21 -11.17 11.21
C ALA A 36 -4.59 -11.35 11.90
N GLN A 37 -5.69 -11.22 11.13
CA GLN A 37 -7.04 -11.49 11.63
C GLN A 37 -7.22 -12.96 11.97
N GLU A 38 -6.81 -13.87 11.07
CA GLU A 38 -6.86 -15.32 11.33
C GLU A 38 -6.06 -15.70 12.58
N ALA A 39 -4.88 -15.11 12.78
CA ALA A 39 -4.06 -15.33 13.96
C ALA A 39 -4.75 -14.84 15.24
N PHE A 40 -5.38 -13.66 15.19
CA PHE A 40 -6.17 -13.13 16.30
C PHE A 40 -7.34 -14.05 16.65
N ASP A 41 -8.15 -14.43 15.67
CA ASP A 41 -9.31 -15.33 15.85
C ASP A 41 -8.89 -16.68 16.44
N ALA A 42 -7.77 -17.24 15.95
CA ALA A 42 -7.24 -18.50 16.45
C ALA A 42 -6.76 -18.39 17.92
N SER A 43 -6.09 -17.29 18.28
CA SER A 43 -5.64 -17.05 19.65
C SER A 43 -6.82 -16.80 20.60
N GLU A 44 -7.86 -16.11 20.15
CA GLU A 44 -9.08 -15.88 20.93
C GLU A 44 -9.80 -17.22 21.19
N SER A 45 -9.94 -18.07 20.16
CA SER A 45 -10.52 -19.41 20.31
C SER A 45 -9.74 -20.28 21.29
N ARG A 46 -8.40 -20.25 21.23
CA ARG A 46 -7.53 -20.98 22.19
C ARG A 46 -7.68 -20.45 23.61
N TYR A 47 -7.74 -19.14 23.79
CA TYR A 47 -7.94 -18.51 25.10
C TYR A 47 -9.31 -18.89 25.71
N GLN A 48 -10.39 -18.83 24.91
CA GLN A 48 -11.74 -19.23 25.35
C GLN A 48 -11.82 -20.71 25.75
N LYS A 49 -11.03 -21.58 25.10
CA LYS A 49 -10.91 -23.00 25.44
C LYS A 49 -9.96 -23.26 26.63
N GLY A 50 -9.34 -22.23 27.19
CA GLY A 50 -8.40 -22.32 28.31
C GLY A 50 -7.04 -22.93 27.95
N VAL A 51 -6.70 -23.01 26.66
CA VAL A 51 -5.45 -23.63 26.17
C VAL A 51 -4.38 -22.61 25.77
N ALA A 52 -4.69 -21.31 25.87
CA ALA A 52 -3.75 -20.21 25.67
C ALA A 52 -3.88 -19.14 26.77
N ALA A 53 -2.79 -18.40 27.00
CA ALA A 53 -2.78 -17.28 27.91
C ALA A 53 -3.37 -16.02 27.25
N ILE A 54 -3.99 -15.13 28.04
CA ILE A 54 -4.51 -13.83 27.56
C ILE A 54 -3.45 -12.98 26.86
N LEU A 55 -2.17 -13.13 27.25
CA LEU A 55 -1.06 -12.44 26.62
C LEU A 55 -0.91 -12.78 25.13
N GLU A 56 -1.25 -14.00 24.71
CA GLU A 56 -1.24 -14.40 23.30
C GLU A 56 -2.27 -13.61 22.50
N VAL A 57 -3.48 -13.45 23.04
CA VAL A 57 -4.57 -12.66 22.44
C VAL A 57 -4.18 -11.19 22.29
N ILE A 58 -3.57 -10.60 23.32
CA ILE A 58 -3.11 -9.20 23.26
C ILE A 58 -2.02 -9.02 22.19
N THR A 59 -1.14 -10.02 22.05
CA THR A 59 -0.04 -9.99 21.08
C THR A 59 -0.58 -10.05 19.64
N THR A 60 -1.50 -10.97 19.34
CA THR A 60 -2.12 -11.09 18.01
C THR A 60 -3.05 -9.92 17.70
N GLN A 61 -3.78 -9.38 18.68
CA GLN A 61 -4.57 -8.16 18.53
C GLN A 61 -3.69 -6.96 18.15
N THR A 62 -2.53 -6.82 18.81
CA THR A 62 -1.56 -5.77 18.49
C THR A 62 -1.00 -5.96 17.08
N ALA A 63 -0.70 -7.20 16.67
CA ALA A 63 -0.26 -7.49 15.32
C ALA A 63 -1.32 -7.13 14.26
N LEU A 64 -2.59 -7.44 14.50
CA LEU A 64 -3.71 -7.06 13.64
C LEU A 64 -3.84 -5.54 13.53
N ALA A 65 -3.77 -4.80 14.66
CA ALA A 65 -3.81 -3.34 14.64
C ALA A 65 -2.66 -2.74 13.82
N ASN A 66 -1.45 -3.29 13.97
CA ASN A 66 -0.28 -2.88 13.18
C ASN A 66 -0.47 -3.16 11.68
N ALA A 67 -1.01 -4.33 11.31
CA ALA A 67 -1.30 -4.69 9.93
C ALA A 67 -2.33 -3.73 9.30
N GLN A 68 -3.38 -3.39 10.04
CA GLN A 68 -4.39 -2.42 9.61
C GLN A 68 -3.77 -1.04 9.39
N GLN A 69 -2.88 -0.60 10.28
CA GLN A 69 -2.16 0.67 10.12
C GLN A 69 -1.25 0.68 8.89
N GLN A 70 -0.52 -0.42 8.64
CA GLN A 70 0.29 -0.56 7.42
C GLN A 70 -0.55 -0.49 6.14
N ARG A 71 -1.73 -1.12 6.14
CA ARG A 71 -2.66 -1.03 5.01
C ARG A 71 -3.17 0.39 4.77
N ILE A 72 -3.47 1.15 5.83
CA ILE A 72 -3.84 2.57 5.70
C ILE A 72 -2.72 3.37 5.05
N GLN A 73 -1.47 3.14 5.46
CA GLN A 73 -0.30 3.78 4.85
C GLN A 73 -0.11 3.38 3.39
N ALA A 74 -0.29 2.09 3.05
CA ALA A 74 -0.21 1.60 1.67
C ALA A 74 -1.30 2.23 0.78
N LEU A 75 -2.52 2.39 1.31
CA LEU A 75 -3.61 3.06 0.60
C LEU A 75 -3.26 4.53 0.31
N ALA A 76 -2.75 5.25 1.31
CA ALA A 76 -2.30 6.63 1.12
C ALA A 76 -1.15 6.72 0.09
N GLY A 77 -0.19 5.81 0.15
CA GLY A 77 0.90 5.71 -0.82
C GLY A 77 0.41 5.49 -2.25
N TRP A 78 -0.55 4.58 -2.44
CA TRP A 78 -1.17 4.35 -3.74
C TRP A 78 -1.92 5.57 -4.28
N GLN A 79 -2.68 6.28 -3.44
CA GLN A 79 -3.37 7.51 -3.85
C GLN A 79 -2.37 8.60 -4.27
N ASN A 80 -1.27 8.76 -3.53
CA ASN A 80 -0.22 9.70 -3.89
C ASN A 80 0.43 9.35 -5.24
N ALA A 81 0.72 8.07 -5.49
CA ALA A 81 1.30 7.62 -6.76
C ALA A 81 0.35 7.87 -7.95
N ARG A 82 -0.97 7.71 -7.75
CA ARG A 82 -1.98 8.06 -8.76
C ARG A 82 -1.95 9.54 -9.12
N ILE A 83 -1.87 10.42 -8.12
CA ILE A 83 -1.82 11.88 -8.31
C ILE A 83 -0.52 12.27 -9.04
N GLN A 84 0.61 11.69 -8.67
CA GLN A 84 1.90 11.95 -9.31
C GLN A 84 1.92 11.54 -10.79
N LEU A 85 1.36 10.37 -11.12
CA LEU A 85 1.21 9.96 -12.52
C LEU A 85 0.32 10.93 -13.30
N ALA A 86 -0.85 11.29 -12.76
CA ALA A 86 -1.76 12.24 -13.41
C ALA A 86 -1.09 13.60 -13.67
N ALA A 87 -0.31 14.11 -12.70
CA ALA A 87 0.45 15.34 -12.86
C ALA A 87 1.52 15.23 -13.97
N SER A 88 2.26 14.12 -14.04
CA SER A 88 3.27 13.94 -15.10
C SER A 88 2.67 13.84 -16.50
N VAL A 89 1.52 13.18 -16.64
CA VAL A 89 0.82 13.13 -17.94
C VAL A 89 0.30 14.52 -18.33
N GLY A 90 -0.26 15.28 -17.39
CA GLY A 90 -0.68 16.66 -17.65
C GLY A 90 0.48 17.59 -18.08
N SER A 91 1.67 17.37 -17.54
CA SER A 91 2.87 18.13 -17.96
C SER A 91 3.34 17.80 -19.37
N LEU A 92 3.11 16.56 -19.85
CA LEU A 92 3.43 16.15 -21.21
C LEU A 92 2.55 16.87 -22.23
N ASP A 93 1.24 16.95 -21.97
CA ASP A 93 0.28 17.65 -22.83
C ASP A 93 0.64 19.14 -23.00
N LEU A 94 0.95 19.83 -21.90
CA LEU A 94 1.38 21.24 -21.92
C LEU A 94 2.66 21.48 -22.74
N SER A 95 3.59 20.52 -22.75
CA SER A 95 4.83 20.65 -23.52
C SER A 95 4.63 20.52 -25.04
N THR A 96 3.55 19.84 -25.46
CA THR A 96 3.23 19.65 -26.89
C THR A 96 2.49 20.82 -27.55
N LEU A 97 2.11 21.85 -26.78
CA LEU A 97 1.38 23.02 -27.26
C LEU A 97 2.26 24.22 -27.68
N HIS A 98 3.59 24.11 -27.59
CA HIS A 98 4.57 25.15 -27.97
C HIS A 98 5.34 24.76 -29.23
#